data_AF-A0A387BN14-F1
#
_entry.id   AF-A0A387BN14-F1
#
_cell.length_a   1.000
_cell.length_b   1.000
_cell.length_c   1.000
_cell.angle_alpha   90.00
_cell.angle_beta   90.00
_cell.angle_gamma   90.00
#
_symmetry.space_group_name_H-M   'P 1'
#
loop_
_entity.id
_entity.type
_entity.pdbx_description
1 polymer ?
#
loop_
_entity_poly.entity_id
_entity_poly.type
_entity_poly.pdbx_seq_one_letter_code
_entity_poly.pdbx_strand_id
1 'polypeptide(L)'
;MTVVPRAKPFRFGVARGARGEFKPICTIGMIRDGGIFVSPAKLANARWTYGLTPRYLLDRETDLVTVDERPKLHYHQSGIASVTLTGTSLERRHLRLNPITEIRRSAVISVVANRIWDLPTDPKGARNGDLMSLERLWPQVVGLTLSVVTVTDEQAARLHLFDASAFGLIPGDRRSFLVSLAGFGHHAVLVGRFRLDMEPWPEPITSITVGATPWSPEGPQRGDRALALFTEGLRNPIFNLAVEDDVPSVESLPGLPDATVGNFTWAERIRLRAEQDEAGRRARETSMIFGRGARFPSV
;
A
#
# COMPACT_ATOMS: atom_id res chain seq x y z
N MET A 1 22.16 3.87 -25.17
CA MET A 1 22.14 3.74 -23.69
C MET A 1 20.77 4.21 -23.23
N THR A 2 19.85 3.29 -22.95
CA THR A 2 18.44 3.64 -22.65
C THR A 2 18.35 4.17 -21.21
N VAL A 3 17.95 5.43 -21.05
CA VAL A 3 17.73 6.03 -19.73
C VAL A 3 16.47 5.40 -19.15
N VAL A 4 16.63 4.48 -18.20
CA VAL A 4 15.50 3.91 -17.45
C VAL A 4 14.93 4.99 -16.53
N PRO A 5 13.67 5.41 -16.69
CA PRO A 5 13.06 6.42 -15.84
C PRO A 5 13.01 5.90 -14.40
N ARG A 6 13.63 6.62 -13.47
CA ARG A 6 13.55 6.29 -12.04
C ARG A 6 12.30 6.94 -11.47
N ALA A 7 11.25 6.14 -11.25
CA ALA A 7 10.19 6.53 -10.33
C ALA A 7 10.84 6.87 -8.98
N LYS A 8 10.72 8.14 -8.54
CA LYS A 8 11.27 8.56 -7.25
C LYS A 8 10.56 7.78 -6.14
N PRO A 9 11.29 7.25 -5.13
CA PRO A 9 10.65 6.64 -3.98
C PRO A 9 9.69 7.64 -3.32
N PHE A 10 8.54 7.16 -2.90
CA PHE A 10 7.50 7.95 -2.23
C PHE A 10 7.17 7.33 -0.88
N ARG A 11 6.62 8.14 0.03
CA ARG A 11 6.21 7.65 1.34
C ARG A 11 4.72 7.40 1.36
N PHE A 12 4.32 6.38 2.09
CA PHE A 12 2.94 6.12 2.44
C PHE A 12 2.74 6.40 3.94
N GLY A 13 1.65 7.08 4.30
CA GLY A 13 1.33 7.36 5.69
C GLY A 13 -0.07 7.94 5.90
N VAL A 14 -0.32 8.42 7.11
CA VAL A 14 -1.59 9.09 7.46
C VAL A 14 -1.29 10.54 7.83
N ALA A 15 -2.11 11.44 7.31
CA ALA A 15 -2.12 12.85 7.71
C ALA A 15 -3.37 13.15 8.53
N ARG A 16 -3.25 13.96 9.59
CA ARG A 16 -4.38 14.37 10.43
C ARG A 16 -4.58 15.89 10.44
N GLY A 17 -5.82 16.30 10.15
CA GLY A 17 -6.36 17.63 10.41
C GLY A 17 -5.66 18.80 9.69
N ALA A 18 -6.11 20.03 10.01
CA ALA A 18 -5.61 21.27 9.42
C ALA A 18 -4.12 21.56 9.70
N ARG A 19 -3.54 20.89 10.70
CA ARG A 19 -2.12 21.05 11.10
C ARG A 19 -1.13 20.34 10.17
N GLY A 20 -1.60 19.49 9.24
CA GLY A 20 -0.72 18.81 8.28
C GLY A 20 0.24 17.82 8.93
N GLU A 21 -0.08 17.30 10.12
CA GLU A 21 0.76 16.33 10.81
C GLU A 21 0.76 15.02 10.02
N PHE A 22 1.92 14.62 9.50
CA PHE A 22 2.09 13.43 8.68
C PHE A 22 2.90 12.37 9.42
N LYS A 23 2.29 11.18 9.56
CA LYS A 23 2.88 9.97 10.15
C LYS A 23 3.25 9.01 9.02
N PRO A 24 4.50 9.03 8.53
CA PRO A 24 4.96 8.05 7.54
C PRO A 24 4.96 6.64 8.14
N ILE A 25 4.40 5.69 7.40
CA ILE A 25 4.40 4.26 7.73
C ILE A 25 5.52 3.54 6.99
N CYS A 26 5.69 3.81 5.69
CA CYS A 26 6.76 3.22 4.92
C CYS A 26 7.18 4.12 3.75
N THR A 27 8.32 3.78 3.16
CA THR A 27 8.78 4.29 1.86
C THR A 27 8.72 3.17 0.85
N ILE A 28 8.14 3.44 -0.31
CA ILE A 28 7.97 2.51 -1.42
C ILE A 28 8.79 3.04 -2.58
N GLY A 29 9.49 2.16 -3.29
CA GLY A 29 10.19 2.55 -4.50
C GLY A 29 10.41 1.38 -5.43
N MET A 30 10.79 1.70 -6.66
CA MET A 30 11.10 0.72 -7.68
C MET A 30 12.61 0.49 -7.76
N ILE A 31 13.01 -0.77 -7.93
CA ILE A 31 14.38 -1.22 -8.11
C ILE A 31 14.73 -1.14 -9.60
N ARG A 32 16.02 -1.05 -9.93
CA ARG A 32 16.49 -0.94 -11.32
C ARG A 32 16.01 -2.09 -12.22
N ASP A 33 15.83 -3.28 -11.65
CA ASP A 33 15.31 -4.45 -12.36
C ASP A 33 13.79 -4.42 -12.51
N GLY A 34 13.08 -3.36 -12.11
CA GLY A 34 11.60 -3.34 -12.12
C GLY A 34 10.96 -4.06 -10.93
N GLY A 35 11.77 -4.51 -9.96
CA GLY A 35 11.29 -4.93 -8.66
C GLY A 35 10.76 -3.78 -7.80
N ILE A 36 10.20 -4.11 -6.65
CA ILE A 36 9.64 -3.18 -5.67
C ILE A 36 10.41 -3.33 -4.36
N PHE A 37 10.72 -2.24 -3.68
CA PHE A 37 11.17 -2.29 -2.31
C PHE A 37 10.23 -1.51 -1.39
N VAL A 38 10.11 -1.99 -0.16
CA VAL A 38 9.40 -1.31 0.92
C VAL A 38 10.32 -1.21 2.12
N SER A 39 10.47 0.02 2.61
CA SER A 39 11.22 0.34 3.82
C SER A 39 10.25 0.89 4.87
N PRO A 40 9.94 0.16 5.95
CA PRO A 40 9.04 0.64 7.01
C PRO A 40 9.61 1.89 7.68
N ALA A 41 8.84 2.67 8.42
CA ALA A 41 9.36 3.80 9.19
C ALA A 41 10.28 3.33 10.32
N LYS A 42 11.26 4.16 10.72
CA LYS A 42 12.12 3.85 11.86
C LYS A 42 11.36 4.13 13.15
N LEU A 43 11.09 3.10 13.93
CA LEU A 43 10.53 3.24 15.27
C LEU A 43 11.65 3.42 16.29
N ALA A 44 11.43 4.26 17.30
CA ALA A 44 12.40 4.47 18.36
C ALA A 44 12.52 3.20 19.23
N ASN A 45 13.75 2.77 19.52
CA ASN A 45 14.05 1.62 20.38
C ASN A 45 13.42 0.28 19.93
N ALA A 46 13.00 0.19 18.67
CA ALA A 46 12.42 -1.04 18.12
C ALA A 46 13.51 -1.91 17.50
N ARG A 47 13.50 -3.18 17.86
CA ARG A 47 14.20 -4.25 17.14
C ARG A 47 13.28 -4.83 16.06
N TRP A 48 13.87 -5.42 15.04
CA TRP A 48 13.18 -5.92 13.86
C TRP A 48 13.45 -7.40 13.69
N THR A 49 12.39 -8.19 13.59
CA THR A 49 12.47 -9.61 13.27
C THR A 49 12.10 -9.81 11.81
N TYR A 50 12.84 -10.65 11.10
CA TYR A 50 12.53 -11.03 9.73
C TYR A 50 12.79 -12.51 9.46
N GLY A 51 12.08 -13.07 8.50
CA GLY A 51 12.29 -14.46 8.10
C GLY A 51 11.11 -15.05 7.36
N LEU A 52 11.22 -16.34 7.08
CA LEU A 52 10.14 -17.09 6.46
C LEU A 52 9.08 -17.37 7.51
N THR A 53 7.85 -17.02 7.19
CA THR A 53 6.72 -17.24 8.06
C THR A 53 5.63 -18.03 7.33
N PRO A 54 5.19 -19.17 7.90
CA PRO A 54 4.02 -19.88 7.40
C PRO A 54 2.74 -19.14 7.81
N ARG A 55 1.72 -19.14 6.94
CA ARG A 55 0.42 -18.52 7.25
C ARG A 55 -0.27 -19.07 8.49
N TYR A 56 -0.10 -20.37 8.78
CA TYR A 56 -0.91 -21.10 9.76
C TYR A 56 -0.14 -21.64 10.96
N LEU A 57 1.17 -21.40 11.04
CA LEU A 57 1.96 -21.84 12.19
C LEU A 57 2.50 -20.60 12.89
N LEU A 58 1.90 -20.28 14.03
CA LEU A 58 2.36 -19.25 14.95
C LEU A 58 3.69 -19.64 15.64
N ASP A 59 4.06 -20.94 15.60
CA ASP A 59 5.05 -21.51 16.52
C ASP A 59 6.35 -22.00 15.87
N ARG A 60 6.61 -21.72 14.59
CA ARG A 60 7.90 -22.08 13.96
C ARG A 60 8.83 -20.87 13.89
N GLU A 61 9.35 -20.48 15.05
CA GLU A 61 10.32 -19.38 15.22
C GLU A 61 11.71 -19.68 14.64
N THR A 62 11.98 -20.91 14.18
CA THR A 62 13.34 -21.37 13.84
C THR A 62 13.99 -20.65 12.66
N ASP A 63 13.21 -20.01 11.79
CA ASP A 63 13.72 -19.34 10.57
C ASP A 63 13.79 -17.81 10.70
N LEU A 64 13.52 -17.28 11.89
CA LEU A 64 13.49 -15.84 12.17
C LEU A 64 14.84 -15.32 12.67
N VAL A 65 15.18 -14.10 12.25
CA VAL A 65 16.38 -13.38 12.65
C VAL A 65 15.97 -12.02 13.19
N THR A 66 16.54 -11.61 14.33
CA THR A 66 16.26 -10.30 14.93
C THR A 66 17.49 -9.39 14.85
N VAL A 67 17.27 -8.16 14.41
CA VAL A 67 18.29 -7.13 14.20
C VAL A 67 17.84 -5.80 14.80
N ASP A 68 18.81 -4.95 15.17
CA ASP A 68 18.50 -3.65 15.77
C ASP A 68 18.27 -2.58 14.70
N GLU A 69 18.88 -2.75 13.52
CA GLU A 69 18.73 -1.84 12.40
C GLU A 69 17.46 -2.12 11.60
N ARG A 70 16.82 -1.04 11.16
CA ARG A 70 15.60 -1.08 10.35
C ARG A 70 15.86 -1.70 8.95
N PRO A 71 15.28 -2.88 8.64
CA PRO A 71 15.46 -3.54 7.36
C PRO A 71 14.59 -2.97 6.25
N LYS A 72 14.84 -3.44 5.02
CA LYS A 72 14.01 -3.23 3.83
C LYS A 72 13.62 -4.57 3.26
N LEU A 73 12.38 -4.68 2.79
CA LEU A 73 11.95 -5.81 1.98
C LEU A 73 12.08 -5.45 0.51
N HIS A 74 12.63 -6.37 -0.27
CA HIS A 74 12.76 -6.28 -1.71
C HIS A 74 11.99 -7.43 -2.36
N TYR A 75 11.21 -7.12 -3.38
CA TYR A 75 10.59 -8.08 -4.29
C TYR A 75 11.16 -7.80 -5.68
N HIS A 76 12.06 -8.65 -6.15
CA HIS A 76 12.70 -8.48 -7.45
C HIS A 76 11.78 -8.88 -8.60
N GLN A 77 12.02 -8.34 -9.79
CA GLN A 77 11.28 -8.72 -11.00
C GLN A 77 11.30 -10.24 -11.23
N SER A 78 12.40 -10.91 -10.88
CA SER A 78 12.56 -12.35 -10.99
C SER A 78 11.73 -13.17 -9.97
N GLY A 79 10.94 -12.51 -9.11
CA GLY A 79 10.17 -13.16 -8.04
C GLY A 79 10.97 -13.48 -6.79
N ILE A 80 12.25 -13.09 -6.72
CA ILE A 80 13.03 -13.27 -5.49
C ILE A 80 12.63 -12.18 -4.50
N ALA A 81 12.05 -12.57 -3.37
CA ALA A 81 11.88 -11.71 -2.21
C ALA A 81 13.07 -11.84 -1.27
N SER A 82 13.60 -10.72 -0.76
CA SER A 82 14.73 -10.71 0.17
C SER A 82 14.64 -9.56 1.16
N VAL A 83 15.35 -9.68 2.29
CA VAL A 83 15.47 -8.63 3.30
C VAL A 83 16.91 -8.12 3.35
N THR A 84 17.08 -6.79 3.36
CA THR A 84 18.41 -6.14 3.37
C THR A 84 18.49 -5.03 4.42
N LEU A 85 19.72 -4.69 4.84
CA LEU A 85 20.02 -3.43 5.52
C LEU A 85 20.65 -2.45 4.53
N THR A 86 20.58 -1.16 4.85
CA THR A 86 21.24 -0.14 4.02
C THR A 86 22.76 -0.30 4.16
N GLY A 87 23.44 -0.72 3.10
CA GLY A 87 24.90 -0.83 3.06
C GLY A 87 25.47 -2.13 3.65
N THR A 88 24.64 -3.06 4.13
CA THR A 88 25.09 -4.29 4.79
C THR A 88 24.29 -5.50 4.31
N SER A 89 24.97 -6.62 4.05
CA SER A 89 24.32 -7.91 3.83
C SER A 89 23.87 -8.49 5.16
N LEU A 90 22.56 -8.73 5.29
CA LEU A 90 21.98 -9.49 6.39
C LEU A 90 22.21 -10.99 6.24
N GLU A 91 21.95 -11.76 7.31
CA GLU A 91 21.79 -13.21 7.16
C GLU A 91 20.70 -13.47 6.11
N ARG A 92 21.07 -14.22 5.08
CA ARG A 92 20.29 -14.32 3.85
C ARG A 92 19.03 -15.16 4.08
N ARG A 93 17.90 -14.49 4.30
CA ARG A 93 16.56 -15.07 4.19
C ARG A 93 15.93 -14.55 2.90
N HIS A 94 15.51 -15.47 2.04
CA HIS A 94 14.85 -15.15 0.79
C HIS A 94 13.75 -16.16 0.51
N LEU A 95 12.76 -15.72 -0.25
CA LEU A 95 11.65 -16.54 -0.72
C LEU A 95 11.55 -16.39 -2.23
N ARG A 96 11.35 -17.50 -2.93
CA ARG A 96 11.03 -17.45 -4.35
C ARG A 96 9.51 -17.41 -4.52
N LEU A 97 9.04 -16.34 -5.13
CA LEU A 97 7.65 -16.06 -5.50
C LEU A 97 7.55 -15.99 -7.03
N ASN A 98 6.35 -15.77 -7.55
CA ASN A 98 6.14 -15.62 -8.99
C ASN A 98 6.86 -14.37 -9.52
N PRO A 99 7.59 -14.44 -10.65
CA PRO A 99 8.16 -13.26 -11.27
C PRO A 99 7.09 -12.20 -11.60
N ILE A 100 7.42 -10.91 -11.46
CA ILE A 100 6.51 -9.80 -11.80
C ILE A 100 6.02 -9.93 -13.25
N THR A 101 6.88 -10.39 -14.15
CA THR A 101 6.59 -10.63 -15.57
C THR A 101 5.58 -11.75 -15.83
N GLU A 102 5.34 -12.61 -14.85
CA GLU A 102 4.42 -13.75 -14.95
C GLU A 102 3.12 -13.50 -14.18
N ILE A 103 3.04 -12.42 -13.40
CA ILE A 103 1.85 -12.08 -12.61
C ILE A 103 0.81 -11.40 -13.48
N ARG A 104 -0.31 -12.09 -13.74
CA ARG A 104 -1.50 -11.48 -14.33
C ARG A 104 -2.19 -10.53 -13.36
N ARG A 105 -2.46 -11.01 -12.14
CA ARG A 105 -3.13 -10.29 -11.06
C ARG A 105 -2.76 -10.98 -9.74
N SER A 106 -2.02 -10.32 -8.84
CA SER A 106 -1.62 -10.91 -7.55
C SER A 106 -1.18 -9.83 -6.57
N ALA A 107 -1.45 -10.02 -5.29
CA ALA A 107 -0.77 -9.25 -4.25
C ALA A 107 0.70 -9.70 -4.19
N VAL A 108 1.61 -8.75 -4.02
CA VAL A 108 3.06 -9.03 -3.95
C VAL A 108 3.69 -8.56 -2.65
N ILE A 109 3.19 -7.46 -2.07
CA ILE A 109 3.67 -6.92 -0.80
C ILE A 109 2.48 -6.41 0.01
N SER A 110 2.46 -6.72 1.30
CA SER A 110 1.54 -6.11 2.26
C SER A 110 2.30 -5.40 3.38
N VAL A 111 1.75 -4.28 3.83
CA VAL A 111 2.24 -3.47 4.94
C VAL A 111 1.10 -3.27 5.92
N VAL A 112 1.40 -3.41 7.21
CA VAL A 112 0.46 -3.18 8.29
C VAL A 112 1.16 -2.36 9.35
N ALA A 113 0.50 -1.32 9.85
CA ALA A 113 0.94 -0.56 11.00
C ALA A 113 -0.21 -0.37 11.99
N ASN A 114 0.08 -0.44 13.28
CA ASN A 114 -0.87 -0.13 14.34
C ASN A 114 -0.40 1.09 15.16
N ARG A 115 -1.29 1.61 16.02
CA ARG A 115 -1.02 2.75 16.91
C ARG A 115 -0.41 3.94 16.17
N ILE A 116 -1.08 4.37 15.10
CA ILE A 116 -0.56 5.37 14.16
C ILE A 116 -0.17 6.69 14.85
N TRP A 117 -0.83 7.04 15.94
CA TRP A 117 -0.50 8.23 16.74
C TRP A 117 0.90 8.18 17.37
N ASP A 118 1.43 6.98 17.67
CA ASP A 118 2.76 6.75 18.26
C ASP A 118 3.87 6.64 17.22
N LEU A 119 3.54 6.59 15.92
CA LEU A 119 4.55 6.61 14.86
C LEU A 119 5.33 7.93 14.86
N PRO A 120 6.57 7.95 14.37
CA PRO A 120 7.33 9.19 14.26
C PRO A 120 6.60 10.19 13.35
N THR A 121 6.49 11.44 13.80
CA THR A 121 6.05 12.56 12.95
C THR A 121 7.23 13.05 12.13
N ASP A 122 7.07 13.26 10.81
CA ASP A 122 8.10 13.99 10.06
C ASP A 122 8.00 15.49 10.41
N PRO A 123 9.06 16.12 10.95
CA PRO A 123 9.04 17.55 11.28
C PRO A 123 8.79 18.45 10.07
N LYS A 124 9.09 17.99 8.86
CA LYS A 124 8.81 18.70 7.60
C LYS A 124 7.41 18.41 7.03
N GLY A 125 6.63 17.56 7.70
CA GLY A 125 5.32 17.12 7.23
C GLY A 125 5.38 16.28 5.95
N ALA A 126 4.25 16.26 5.25
CA ALA A 126 4.16 15.59 3.95
C ALA A 126 4.88 16.38 2.86
N ARG A 127 5.52 15.66 1.93
CA ARG A 127 6.27 16.22 0.80
C ARG A 127 5.48 16.00 -0.49
N ASN A 128 5.78 16.79 -1.51
CA ASN A 128 5.27 16.55 -2.85
C ASN A 128 5.69 15.15 -3.32
N GLY A 129 4.71 14.37 -3.78
CA GLY A 129 4.89 12.98 -4.20
C GLY A 129 4.61 11.95 -3.11
N ASP A 130 4.41 12.33 -1.84
CA ASP A 130 3.96 11.38 -0.82
C ASP A 130 2.49 11.00 -1.05
N LEU A 131 2.20 9.73 -0.76
CA LEU A 131 0.86 9.19 -0.69
C LEU A 131 0.39 9.19 0.77
N MET A 132 -0.80 9.74 1.02
CA MET A 132 -1.34 9.74 2.37
C MET A 132 -2.87 9.66 2.36
N SER A 133 -3.42 9.02 3.39
CA SER A 133 -4.82 9.22 3.73
C SER A 133 -4.97 10.42 4.65
N LEU A 134 -5.97 11.27 4.39
CA LEU A 134 -6.30 12.41 5.23
C LEU A 134 -7.47 12.05 6.14
N GLU A 135 -7.18 11.92 7.43
CA GLU A 135 -8.13 11.44 8.43
C GLU A 135 -8.44 12.49 9.51
N ARG A 136 -9.66 12.42 10.05
CA ARG A 136 -10.08 13.28 11.17
C ARG A 136 -9.50 12.80 12.50
N LEU A 137 -9.50 11.49 12.71
CA LEU A 137 -8.96 10.81 13.88
C LEU A 137 -7.78 9.94 13.44
N TRP A 138 -6.88 9.62 14.37
CA TRP A 138 -5.85 8.64 14.09
C TRP A 138 -6.49 7.25 14.00
N PRO A 139 -6.30 6.52 12.89
CA PRO A 139 -6.74 5.14 12.82
C PRO A 139 -5.92 4.27 13.79
N GLN A 140 -6.55 3.22 14.29
CA GLN A 140 -5.90 2.22 15.14
C GLN A 140 -4.93 1.38 14.31
N VAL A 141 -5.35 1.04 13.08
CA VAL A 141 -4.59 0.21 12.15
C VAL A 141 -4.65 0.79 10.75
N VAL A 142 -3.54 0.71 10.04
CA VAL A 142 -3.44 1.02 8.61
C VAL A 142 -2.83 -0.18 7.90
N GLY A 143 -3.57 -0.73 6.95
CA GLY A 143 -3.09 -1.73 6.00
C GLY A 143 -2.82 -1.08 4.63
N LEU A 144 -1.81 -1.58 3.93
CA LEU A 144 -1.55 -1.30 2.53
C LEU A 144 -1.20 -2.62 1.84
N THR A 145 -1.91 -2.93 0.77
CA THR A 145 -1.56 -4.06 -0.12
C THR A 145 -1.14 -3.51 -1.47
N LEU A 146 0.00 -3.98 -1.95
CA LEU A 146 0.53 -3.69 -3.28
C LEU A 146 0.32 -4.93 -4.15
N SER A 147 -0.38 -4.73 -5.26
CA SER A 147 -0.76 -5.78 -6.20
C SER A 147 -0.22 -5.46 -7.59
N VAL A 148 0.35 -6.45 -8.25
CA VAL A 148 0.71 -6.34 -9.67
C VAL A 148 -0.49 -6.78 -10.50
N VAL A 149 -0.82 -5.97 -11.50
CA VAL A 149 -1.87 -6.28 -12.47
C VAL A 149 -1.35 -5.99 -13.88
N THR A 150 -1.31 -7.03 -14.72
CA THR A 150 -0.96 -6.92 -16.14
C THR A 150 -2.08 -6.16 -16.87
N VAL A 151 -1.69 -5.28 -17.79
CA VAL A 151 -2.61 -4.49 -18.62
C VAL A 151 -2.40 -4.80 -20.10
N THR A 152 -3.47 -4.80 -20.88
CA THR A 152 -3.38 -4.82 -22.35
C THR A 152 -2.94 -3.45 -22.88
N ASP A 153 -2.51 -3.36 -24.13
CA ASP A 153 -2.13 -2.07 -24.75
C ASP A 153 -3.31 -1.08 -24.79
N GLU A 154 -4.53 -1.57 -25.01
CA GLU A 154 -5.75 -0.76 -24.95
C GLU A 154 -5.99 -0.21 -23.54
N GLN A 155 -5.83 -1.05 -22.51
CA GLN A 155 -5.96 -0.65 -21.12
C GLN A 155 -4.85 0.35 -20.73
N ALA A 156 -3.63 0.13 -21.21
CA ALA A 156 -2.50 1.02 -20.98
C ALA A 156 -2.73 2.39 -21.63
N ALA A 157 -3.32 2.43 -22.82
CA ALA A 157 -3.73 3.67 -23.48
C ALA A 157 -4.80 4.41 -22.69
N ARG A 158 -5.85 3.71 -22.26
CA ARG A 158 -6.94 4.28 -21.46
C ARG A 158 -6.46 4.82 -20.10
N LEU A 159 -5.43 4.21 -19.53
CA LEU A 159 -4.84 4.60 -18.26
C LEU A 159 -3.65 5.55 -18.43
N HIS A 160 -3.34 6.00 -19.65
CA HIS A 160 -2.20 6.87 -19.96
C HIS A 160 -0.87 6.38 -19.36
N LEU A 161 -0.66 5.06 -19.30
CA LEU A 161 0.49 4.44 -18.61
C LEU A 161 1.80 4.52 -19.40
N PHE A 162 1.75 5.01 -20.64
CA PHE A 162 2.92 5.15 -21.52
C PHE A 162 3.91 6.21 -21.03
N ASP A 163 3.49 7.11 -20.14
CA ASP A 163 4.41 7.95 -19.40
C ASP A 163 5.04 7.13 -18.27
N ALA A 164 6.34 6.89 -18.38
CA ALA A 164 7.12 6.06 -17.46
C ALA A 164 7.19 6.57 -15.99
N SER A 165 6.57 7.72 -15.72
CA SER A 165 6.40 8.32 -14.39
C SER A 165 4.93 8.37 -13.93
N ALA A 166 4.00 7.71 -14.63
CA ALA A 166 2.57 7.76 -14.32
C ALA A 166 2.31 7.17 -12.93
N PHE A 167 2.00 8.06 -12.00
CA PHE A 167 1.53 7.78 -10.65
C PHE A 167 0.22 8.54 -10.48
N GLY A 168 -0.84 7.87 -10.03
CA GLY A 168 -2.16 8.46 -9.95
C GLY A 168 -3.03 7.85 -8.87
N LEU A 169 -3.95 8.65 -8.33
CA LEU A 169 -5.08 8.15 -7.54
C LEU A 169 -6.14 7.60 -8.50
N ILE A 170 -6.90 6.60 -8.06
CA ILE A 170 -7.98 6.04 -8.86
C ILE A 170 -9.23 6.92 -8.67
N PRO A 171 -9.81 7.48 -9.73
CA PRO A 171 -11.00 8.32 -9.65
C PRO A 171 -12.15 7.58 -8.98
N GLY A 172 -12.84 8.22 -8.04
CA GLY A 172 -13.94 7.60 -7.29
C GLY A 172 -13.50 6.59 -6.22
N ASP A 173 -12.26 6.09 -6.26
CA ASP A 173 -11.70 5.23 -5.22
C ASP A 173 -10.70 6.00 -4.35
N ARG A 174 -11.19 6.41 -3.19
CA ARG A 174 -10.40 7.14 -2.20
C ARG A 174 -9.33 6.29 -1.51
N ARG A 175 -9.28 4.97 -1.76
CA ARG A 175 -8.43 3.99 -1.06
C ARG A 175 -7.40 3.32 -1.95
N SER A 176 -7.32 3.69 -3.22
CA SER A 176 -6.42 3.06 -4.16
C SER A 176 -5.61 4.04 -5.00
N PHE A 177 -4.42 3.60 -5.39
CA PHE A 177 -3.52 4.33 -6.28
C PHE A 177 -2.85 3.37 -7.26
N LEU A 178 -2.32 3.94 -8.34
CA LEU A 178 -1.66 3.24 -9.42
C LEU A 178 -0.25 3.78 -9.62
N VAL A 179 0.69 2.88 -9.92
CA VAL A 179 2.03 3.21 -10.39
C VAL A 179 2.29 2.41 -11.66
N SER A 180 2.61 3.10 -12.76
CA SER A 180 3.01 2.44 -14.00
C SER A 180 4.35 1.72 -13.82
N LEU A 181 4.43 0.47 -14.29
CA LEU A 181 5.67 -0.29 -14.38
C LEU A 181 6.26 -0.26 -15.80
N ALA A 182 5.64 0.48 -16.74
CA ALA A 182 6.08 0.57 -18.14
C ALA A 182 7.50 1.12 -18.27
N GLY A 183 7.91 2.05 -17.40
CA GLY A 183 9.28 2.56 -17.34
C GLY A 183 10.35 1.50 -17.06
N PHE A 184 9.94 0.32 -16.58
CA PHE A 184 10.79 -0.84 -16.30
C PHE A 184 10.61 -1.97 -17.33
N GLY A 185 9.92 -1.71 -18.44
CA GLY A 185 9.68 -2.67 -19.52
C GLY A 185 8.50 -3.62 -19.28
N HIS A 186 7.60 -3.28 -18.34
CA HIS A 186 6.45 -4.13 -17.98
C HIS A 186 5.13 -3.52 -18.42
N HIS A 187 4.31 -4.28 -19.14
CA HIS A 187 2.92 -3.94 -19.42
C HIS A 187 2.04 -4.25 -18.19
N ALA A 188 2.37 -3.62 -17.07
CA ALA A 188 1.70 -3.84 -15.80
C ALA A 188 1.63 -2.57 -14.96
N VAL A 189 0.70 -2.56 -14.02
CA VAL A 189 0.59 -1.55 -12.98
C VAL A 189 0.78 -2.16 -11.61
N LEU A 190 1.37 -1.37 -10.72
CA LEU A 190 1.30 -1.61 -9.29
C LEU A 190 0.07 -0.88 -8.74
N VAL A 191 -0.91 -1.64 -8.29
CA VAL A 191 -2.09 -1.11 -7.61
C VAL A 191 -1.86 -1.19 -6.11
N GLY A 192 -1.82 -0.06 -5.44
CA GLY A 192 -1.79 -0.02 -3.99
C GLY A 192 -3.15 0.30 -3.43
N ARG A 193 -3.63 -0.52 -2.49
CA ARG A 193 -4.92 -0.36 -1.82
C ARG A 193 -4.71 -0.25 -0.32
N PHE A 194 -5.28 0.76 0.31
CA PHE A 194 -5.17 0.96 1.75
C PHE A 194 -6.46 0.68 2.50
N ARG A 195 -6.31 0.08 3.68
CA ARG A 195 -7.36 -0.20 4.64
C ARG A 195 -7.08 0.61 5.90
N LEU A 196 -8.12 1.18 6.47
CA LEU A 196 -8.05 1.91 7.74
C LEU A 196 -9.02 1.25 8.70
N ASP A 197 -8.53 0.90 9.88
CA ASP A 197 -9.35 0.36 10.95
C ASP A 197 -9.36 1.30 12.14
N MET A 198 -10.55 1.47 12.73
CA MET A 198 -10.76 2.28 13.92
C MET A 198 -10.91 1.42 15.18
N GLU A 199 -11.00 0.10 15.03
CA GLU A 199 -11.12 -0.82 16.15
C GLU A 199 -9.74 -1.06 16.81
N PRO A 200 -9.69 -1.18 18.15
CA PRO A 200 -8.45 -1.42 18.85
C PRO A 200 -7.75 -2.69 18.38
N TRP A 201 -6.45 -2.57 18.09
CA TRP A 201 -5.62 -3.72 17.76
C TRP A 201 -5.21 -4.46 19.05
N PRO A 202 -5.25 -5.81 19.08
CA PRO A 202 -4.98 -6.57 20.31
C PRO A 202 -3.60 -6.31 20.92
N GLU A 203 -2.58 -6.10 20.09
CA GLU A 203 -1.22 -5.85 20.54
C GLU A 203 -1.04 -4.39 20.99
N PRO A 204 -0.61 -4.15 22.25
CA PRO A 204 -0.48 -2.80 22.80
C PRO A 204 0.79 -2.07 22.35
N ILE A 205 1.63 -2.68 21.51
CA ILE A 205 2.91 -2.13 21.06
C ILE A 205 2.78 -1.43 19.70
N THR A 206 3.47 -0.31 19.52
CA THR A 206 3.55 0.38 18.21
C THR A 206 4.40 -0.45 17.28
N SER A 207 3.88 -0.74 16.10
CA SER A 207 4.50 -1.73 15.24
C SER A 207 4.22 -1.49 13.77
N ILE A 208 5.15 -2.01 12.96
CA ILE A 208 5.00 -2.07 11.51
C ILE A 208 5.44 -3.46 11.07
N THR A 209 4.65 -4.05 10.20
CA THR A 209 4.94 -5.31 9.51
C THR A 209 4.91 -5.09 8.02
N VAL A 210 5.87 -5.69 7.32
CA VAL A 210 5.94 -5.72 5.87
C VAL A 210 6.20 -7.16 5.47
N GLY A 211 5.56 -7.65 4.41
CA GLY A 211 5.99 -8.93 3.86
C GLY A 211 5.59 -9.14 2.42
N ALA A 212 6.37 -10.00 1.80
CA ALA A 212 6.16 -10.46 0.44
C ALA A 212 5.30 -11.72 0.47
N THR A 213 4.20 -11.69 -0.26
CA THR A 213 3.17 -12.73 -0.20
C THR A 213 2.89 -13.29 -1.60
N PRO A 214 2.51 -14.56 -1.72
CA PRO A 214 2.15 -15.19 -2.99
C PRO A 214 0.65 -15.04 -3.34
N TRP A 215 -0.10 -14.16 -2.67
CA TRP A 215 -1.56 -14.26 -2.68
C TRP A 215 -2.16 -13.92 -4.03
N SER A 216 -2.77 -14.94 -4.63
CA SER A 216 -3.56 -14.82 -5.85
C SER A 216 -4.92 -14.16 -5.54
N PRO A 217 -5.71 -13.81 -6.56
CA PRO A 217 -7.07 -13.29 -6.38
C PRO A 217 -8.01 -14.28 -5.69
N GLU A 218 -7.71 -15.58 -5.75
CA GLU A 218 -8.44 -16.64 -5.04
C GLU A 218 -8.14 -16.64 -3.54
N GLY A 219 -7.25 -15.76 -3.12
CA GLY A 219 -6.80 -15.62 -1.76
C GLY A 219 -5.61 -16.53 -1.43
N PRO A 220 -5.08 -16.37 -0.22
CA PRO A 220 -4.01 -17.23 0.30
C PRO A 220 -4.41 -18.71 0.39
N GLN A 221 -3.49 -19.60 0.04
CA GLN A 221 -3.65 -21.06 0.05
C GLN A 221 -3.01 -21.73 1.27
N ARG A 222 -3.42 -22.97 1.56
CA ARG A 222 -2.82 -23.78 2.64
C ARG A 222 -1.39 -24.15 2.26
N GLY A 223 -0.42 -23.69 3.06
CA GLY A 223 1.01 -23.93 2.82
C GLY A 223 1.76 -22.72 2.28
N ASP A 224 1.06 -21.63 1.96
CA ASP A 224 1.69 -20.37 1.60
C ASP A 224 2.67 -19.91 2.68
N ARG A 225 3.86 -19.56 2.20
CA ARG A 225 4.89 -18.90 3.00
C ARG A 225 4.97 -17.44 2.58
N ALA A 226 5.18 -16.57 3.54
CA ALA A 226 5.59 -15.20 3.28
C ALA A 226 7.01 -14.97 3.78
N LEU A 227 7.71 -14.05 3.14
CA LEU A 227 8.90 -13.45 3.73
C LEU A 227 8.44 -12.17 4.43
N ALA A 228 8.49 -12.14 5.75
CA ALA A 228 8.04 -10.99 6.52
C ALA A 228 9.21 -10.34 7.25
N LEU A 229 9.06 -9.05 7.52
CA LEU A 229 9.79 -8.29 8.53
C LEU A 229 8.77 -7.56 9.40
N PHE A 230 8.99 -7.54 10.70
CA PHE A 230 8.06 -6.96 11.66
C PHE A 230 8.82 -6.49 12.90
N THR A 231 8.22 -5.55 13.64
CA THR A 231 8.73 -5.12 14.94
C THR A 231 8.75 -6.31 15.91
N GLU A 232 9.86 -6.49 16.64
CA GLU A 232 10.00 -7.55 17.65
C GLU A 232 8.88 -7.47 18.70
N GLY A 233 8.42 -8.64 19.18
CA GLY A 233 7.34 -8.75 20.16
C GLY A 233 5.93 -8.80 19.57
N LEU A 234 5.80 -8.70 18.24
CA LEU A 234 4.53 -8.95 17.55
C LEU A 234 4.28 -10.43 17.32
N ARG A 235 3.03 -10.86 17.53
CA ARG A 235 2.52 -12.08 16.88
C ARG A 235 2.35 -11.76 15.41
N ASN A 236 3.00 -12.54 14.54
CA ASN A 236 3.08 -12.36 13.10
C ASN A 236 1.78 -11.81 12.48
N PRO A 237 1.67 -10.48 12.22
CA PRO A 237 0.38 -9.87 11.94
C PRO A 237 0.08 -9.80 10.44
N ILE A 238 1.03 -10.20 9.58
CA ILE A 238 0.86 -10.05 8.14
C ILE A 238 -0.33 -10.83 7.59
N PHE A 239 -0.67 -11.96 8.23
CA PHE A 239 -1.76 -12.83 7.79
C PHE A 239 -3.11 -12.54 8.44
N ASN A 240 -3.14 -11.77 9.54
CA ASN A 240 -4.38 -11.37 10.21
C ASN A 240 -4.99 -10.11 9.58
N LEU A 241 -4.20 -9.32 8.86
CA LEU A 241 -4.60 -8.05 8.23
C LEU A 241 -4.24 -7.94 6.75
N ALA A 242 -3.64 -9.00 6.20
CA ALA A 242 -3.73 -9.33 4.79
C ALA A 242 -5.13 -8.96 4.28
N VAL A 243 -5.23 -7.87 3.53
CA VAL A 243 -6.52 -7.34 3.10
C VAL A 243 -7.22 -8.44 2.29
N GLU A 244 -8.22 -9.08 2.89
CA GLU A 244 -9.13 -10.04 2.24
C GLU A 244 -9.95 -9.40 1.10
N ASP A 245 -9.77 -8.09 0.86
CA ASP A 245 -10.46 -7.38 -0.22
C ASP A 245 -9.74 -7.53 -1.57
N ASP A 246 -10.02 -8.67 -2.22
CA ASP A 246 -10.34 -8.80 -3.64
C ASP A 246 -9.37 -8.17 -4.67
N VAL A 247 -8.05 -8.46 -4.62
CA VAL A 247 -6.97 -7.92 -5.49
C VAL A 247 -7.41 -6.61 -6.21
N PRO A 248 -7.18 -6.28 -7.47
CA PRO A 248 -8.27 -5.64 -8.24
C PRO A 248 -8.20 -6.06 -9.71
N SER A 249 -9.33 -6.09 -10.42
CA SER A 249 -9.33 -6.35 -11.86
C SER A 249 -9.06 -5.05 -12.63
N VAL A 250 -8.47 -5.13 -13.82
CA VAL A 250 -8.26 -3.91 -14.64
C VAL A 250 -9.60 -3.38 -15.17
N GLU A 251 -10.59 -4.27 -15.39
CA GLU A 251 -11.92 -3.87 -15.81
C GLU A 251 -12.65 -3.06 -14.74
N SER A 252 -12.34 -3.26 -13.46
CA SER A 252 -12.90 -2.48 -12.35
C SER A 252 -12.19 -1.15 -12.10
N LEU A 253 -11.07 -0.88 -12.80
CA LEU A 253 -10.38 0.41 -12.74
C LEU A 253 -11.11 1.41 -13.65
N PRO A 254 -11.76 2.46 -13.11
CA PRO A 254 -12.33 3.51 -13.94
C PRO A 254 -11.24 4.13 -14.80
N GLY A 255 -11.55 4.47 -16.06
CA GLY A 255 -10.64 5.21 -16.91
C GLY A 255 -10.15 6.45 -16.16
N LEU A 256 -8.85 6.72 -16.20
CA LEU A 256 -8.30 7.94 -15.63
C LEU A 256 -8.86 9.08 -16.50
N PRO A 257 -9.74 9.97 -15.99
CA PRO A 257 -10.04 11.20 -16.73
C PRO A 257 -8.70 11.92 -16.90
N ASP A 258 -8.47 12.59 -18.04
CA ASP A 258 -7.25 13.31 -18.38
C ASP A 258 -6.64 14.02 -17.16
N ALA A 259 -5.85 13.27 -16.39
CA ALA A 259 -5.40 13.68 -15.08
C ALA A 259 -4.01 14.20 -15.33
N THR A 260 -3.93 15.44 -15.82
CA THR A 260 -2.76 16.25 -15.53
C THR A 260 -2.49 16.08 -14.03
N VAL A 261 -1.35 15.47 -13.69
CA VAL A 261 -0.82 15.42 -12.33
C VAL A 261 -0.57 16.88 -11.93
N GLY A 262 -1.62 17.54 -11.46
CA GLY A 262 -1.56 18.89 -10.98
C GLY A 262 -0.74 18.91 -9.71
N ASN A 263 0.26 19.78 -9.66
CA ASN A 263 0.94 20.11 -8.42
C ASN A 263 -0.02 20.88 -7.51
N PHE A 264 -0.99 20.19 -6.89
CA PHE A 264 -1.87 20.79 -5.91
C PHE A 264 -1.09 21.04 -4.63
N THR A 265 -1.05 22.30 -4.21
CA THR A 265 -0.58 22.73 -2.90
C THR A 265 -1.42 22.09 -1.79
N TRP A 266 -0.87 22.05 -0.58
CA TRP A 266 -1.55 21.48 0.59
C TRP A 266 -2.91 22.15 0.87
N ALA A 267 -2.99 23.47 0.68
CA ALA A 267 -4.21 24.24 0.84
C ALA A 267 -5.28 23.85 -0.19
N GLU A 268 -4.89 23.63 -1.45
CA GLU A 268 -5.80 23.20 -2.51
C GLU A 268 -6.34 21.79 -2.27
N ARG A 269 -5.53 20.87 -1.75
CA ARG A 269 -5.97 19.51 -1.41
C ARG A 269 -6.98 19.50 -0.26
N ILE A 270 -6.76 20.32 0.77
CA ILE A 270 -7.71 20.49 1.89
C ILE A 270 -9.02 21.08 1.38
N ARG A 271 -8.94 22.11 0.54
CA ARG A 271 -10.12 22.77 -0.05
C ARG A 271 -10.93 21.79 -0.91
N LEU A 272 -10.30 21.08 -1.84
CA LEU A 272 -10.96 20.10 -2.70
C LEU A 272 -11.61 18.98 -1.88
N ARG A 273 -10.98 18.54 -0.79
CA ARG A 273 -11.58 17.55 0.13
C ARG A 273 -12.81 18.11 0.84
N ALA A 274 -12.76 19.35 1.31
CA ALA A 274 -13.88 20.00 1.96
C ALA A 274 -15.08 20.18 0.99
N GLU A 275 -14.80 20.61 -0.24
CA GLU A 275 -15.81 20.76 -1.30
C GLU A 275 -16.45 19.40 -1.68
N GLN A 276 -15.65 18.33 -1.77
CA GLN A 276 -16.17 16.98 -2.03
C GLN A 276 -16.97 16.38 -0.88
N ASP A 277 -16.57 16.63 0.37
CA ASP A 277 -17.32 16.16 1.54
C ASP A 277 -18.63 16.94 1.75
N GLU A 278 -18.68 18.19 1.30
CA GLU A 278 -19.90 18.98 1.23
C GLU A 278 -20.82 18.50 0.10
N ALA A 279 -20.28 18.23 -1.09
CA ALA A 279 -21.02 17.64 -2.20
C ALA A 279 -21.61 16.27 -1.82
N GLY A 280 -20.82 15.42 -1.12
CA GLY A 280 -21.28 14.14 -0.61
C GLY A 280 -22.38 14.26 0.46
N ARG A 281 -22.35 15.30 1.30
CA ARG A 281 -23.43 15.60 2.25
C ARG A 281 -24.71 16.05 1.53
N ARG A 282 -24.60 16.99 0.59
CA ARG A 282 -25.75 17.46 -0.20
C ARG A 282 -26.40 16.33 -1.01
N ALA A 283 -25.61 15.43 -1.58
CA ALA A 283 -26.14 14.25 -2.28
C ALA A 283 -26.95 13.34 -1.34
N ARG A 284 -26.47 13.08 -0.11
CA ARG A 284 -27.20 12.28 0.89
C ARG A 284 -28.46 12.97 1.39
N GLU A 285 -28.43 14.29 1.57
CA GLU A 285 -29.62 15.08 1.94
C GLU A 285 -30.66 15.06 0.81
N THR A 286 -30.22 15.16 -0.44
CA THR A 286 -31.09 15.07 -1.62
C THR A 286 -31.71 13.66 -1.73
N SER A 287 -30.94 12.59 -1.53
CA SER A 287 -31.47 11.22 -1.48
C SER A 287 -32.45 10.97 -0.33
N MET A 288 -32.30 11.64 0.82
CA MET A 288 -33.29 11.58 1.92
C MET A 288 -34.59 12.33 1.60
N ILE A 289 -34.53 13.39 0.80
CA ILE A 289 -35.71 14.13 0.35
C ILE A 289 -36.52 13.31 -0.67
N PHE A 290 -35.86 12.56 -1.57
CA PHE A 290 -36.55 11.69 -2.54
C PHE A 290 -36.96 10.32 -1.97
N GLY A 291 -36.36 9.86 -0.86
CA GLY A 291 -36.67 8.56 -0.23
C GLY A 291 -37.94 8.51 0.63
N ARG A 292 -38.59 9.65 0.92
CA ARG A 292 -39.82 9.72 1.74
C ARG A 292 -41.13 9.79 0.94
N GLY A 293 -41.09 9.69 -0.40
CA GLY A 293 -42.24 10.00 -1.26
C GLY A 293 -42.93 8.86 -2.01
N ALA A 294 -42.44 7.62 -1.98
CA ALA A 294 -43.04 6.53 -2.77
C ALA A 294 -43.78 5.52 -1.88
N ARG A 295 -45.02 5.85 -1.48
CA ARG A 295 -46.01 4.82 -1.11
C ARG A 295 -46.64 4.29 -2.39
N PHE A 296 -46.26 3.09 -2.80
CA PHE A 296 -47.03 2.34 -3.78
C PHE A 296 -48.32 1.82 -3.11
N PRO A 297 -49.50 1.93 -3.77
CA PRO A 297 -50.72 1.30 -3.26
C PRO A 297 -50.62 -0.22 -3.48
N SER A 298 -50.92 -0.98 -2.43
CA SER A 298 -51.01 -2.43 -2.45
C SER A 298 -52.19 -2.91 -3.29
N VAL A 299 -51.95 -3.85 -4.20
CA VAL A 299 -52.91 -4.87 -4.64
C VAL A 299 -52.35 -6.22 -4.22
#